data_AF-A0A7R9M0A7-F1
#
_entry.id   AF-A0A7R9M0A7-F1
#
_cell.length_a   1.000
_cell.length_b   1.000
_cell.length_c   1.000
_cell.angle_alpha   90.00
_cell.angle_beta   90.00
_cell.angle_gamma   90.00
#
_symmetry.space_group_name_H-M   'P 1'
#
loop_
_entity.id
_entity.type
_entity.pdbx_description
1 polymer ?
#
loop_
_entity_poly.entity_id
_entity_poly.type
_entity_poly.pdbx_seq_one_letter_code
_entity_poly.pdbx_strand_id
1 'polypeptide(L)'
;LPKLLRGYHKCTKEDAVKLAALILRVRFGESKAELQAIPNLLHELIPIDVIKIQNPNEWKKAIITAHNQENGVNCENAKISFLKFVYKWPTFGSAFFEVKQNGDTNFPEHLLIAINKN
;
A
#
# COMPACT_ATOMS: atom_id res chain seq x y z
N LEU A 1 0.80 -8.32 1.28
CA LEU A 1 1.11 -7.10 2.06
C LEU A 1 2.60 -6.76 2.15
N PRO A 2 3.53 -7.68 2.45
CA PRO A 2 4.91 -7.29 2.80
C PRO A 2 5.63 -6.46 1.74
N LYS A 3 5.46 -6.79 0.45
CA LYS A 3 6.08 -6.05 -0.67
C LYS A 3 5.51 -4.64 -0.88
N LEU A 4 4.21 -4.45 -0.60
CA LEU A 4 3.57 -3.13 -0.62
C LEU A 4 4.14 -2.24 0.49
N LEU A 5 4.14 -2.73 1.73
CA LEU A 5 4.54 -1.93 2.89
C LEU A 5 6.03 -1.56 2.88
N ARG A 6 6.87 -2.35 2.21
CA ARG A 6 8.30 -2.02 1.98
C ARG A 6 8.53 -0.87 1.00
N GLY A 7 7.52 -0.41 0.27
CA GLY A 7 7.69 0.69 -0.70
C GLY A 7 8.34 0.27 -2.02
N TYR A 8 8.27 -1.02 -2.38
CA TYR A 8 8.86 -1.52 -3.63
C TYR A 8 8.01 -1.22 -4.88
N HIS A 9 6.82 -0.67 -4.70
CA HIS A 9 5.94 -0.27 -5.78
C HIS A 9 5.84 1.25 -5.80
N LYS A 10 5.77 1.83 -7.00
CA LYS A 10 5.41 3.24 -7.15
C LYS A 10 3.96 3.43 -6.70
N CYS A 11 3.80 3.88 -5.46
CA CYS A 11 2.52 4.07 -4.80
C CYS A 11 2.32 5.56 -4.56
N THR A 12 1.25 6.14 -5.08
CA THR A 12 0.88 7.53 -4.76
C THR A 12 0.21 7.60 -3.39
N LYS A 13 0.08 8.81 -2.85
CA LYS A 13 -0.66 9.04 -1.60
C LYS A 13 -2.11 8.57 -1.74
N GLU A 14 -2.75 8.89 -2.86
CA GLU A 14 -4.13 8.50 -3.17
C GLU A 14 -4.28 6.97 -3.24
N ASP A 15 -3.31 6.28 -3.85
CA ASP A 15 -3.26 4.81 -3.88
C ASP A 15 -3.14 4.24 -2.46
N ALA A 16 -2.24 4.79 -1.65
CA ALA A 16 -2.00 4.34 -0.28
C ALA A 16 -3.24 4.49 0.59
N VAL A 17 -3.95 5.63 0.50
CA VAL A 17 -5.23 5.86 1.19
C VAL A 17 -6.26 4.78 0.81
N LYS A 18 -6.43 4.52 -0.49
CA LYS A 18 -7.39 3.53 -0.98
C LYS A 18 -7.05 2.12 -0.53
N LEU A 19 -5.78 1.73 -0.65
CA LEU A 19 -5.31 0.42 -0.24
C LEU A 19 -5.44 0.22 1.28
N ALA A 20 -5.14 1.24 2.08
CA ALA A 20 -5.34 1.21 3.53
C ALA A 20 -6.81 1.02 3.92
N ALA A 21 -7.73 1.72 3.26
CA ALA A 21 -9.17 1.57 3.49
C ALA A 21 -9.65 0.13 3.21
N LEU A 22 -9.19 -0.46 2.11
CA LEU A 22 -9.44 -1.86 1.76
C LEU A 22 -8.84 -2.83 2.78
N ILE A 23 -7.61 -2.59 3.24
CA ILE A 23 -6.96 -3.42 4.27
C ILE A 23 -7.77 -3.40 5.58
N LEU A 24 -8.23 -2.22 6.01
CA LEU A 24 -9.09 -2.09 7.18
C LEU A 24 -10.41 -2.84 6.99
N ARG A 25 -11.04 -2.73 5.81
CA ARG A 25 -12.27 -3.46 5.48
C ARG A 25 -12.07 -4.97 5.56
N VAL A 26 -10.94 -5.48 5.08
CA VAL A 26 -10.61 -6.91 5.16
C VAL A 26 -10.37 -7.37 6.60
N ARG A 27 -9.75 -6.53 7.44
CA ARG A 27 -9.39 -6.89 8.82
C ARG A 27 -10.54 -6.76 9.81
N PHE A 28 -11.34 -5.70 9.68
CA PHE A 28 -12.32 -5.29 10.70
C PHE A 28 -13.75 -5.17 10.17
N GLY A 29 -13.97 -5.44 8.87
CA GLY A 29 -15.29 -5.33 8.26
C GLY A 29 -15.81 -3.88 8.30
N GLU A 30 -17.05 -3.72 8.75
CA GLU A 30 -17.74 -2.42 8.89
C GLU A 30 -17.58 -1.80 10.28
N SER A 31 -16.83 -2.46 11.17
CA SER A 31 -16.60 -1.93 12.51
C SER A 31 -15.87 -0.60 12.45
N LYS A 32 -16.42 0.39 13.15
CA LYS A 32 -15.85 1.74 13.25
C LYS A 32 -14.95 1.91 14.48
N ALA A 33 -14.91 0.92 15.38
CA ALA A 33 -14.15 1.00 16.63
C ALA A 33 -12.65 1.17 16.37
N GLU A 34 -12.14 0.48 15.36
CA GLU A 34 -10.73 0.41 15.00
C GLU A 34 -10.26 1.64 14.21
N LEU A 35 -11.19 2.47 13.71
CA LEU A 35 -10.85 3.73 13.03
C LEU A 35 -10.12 4.70 13.96
N GLN A 36 -10.35 4.61 15.27
CA GLN A 36 -9.61 5.41 16.26
C GLN A 36 -8.15 4.97 16.37
N ALA A 37 -7.87 3.68 16.16
CA ALA A 37 -6.54 3.09 16.26
C ALA A 37 -5.68 3.27 14.99
N ILE A 38 -6.23 3.83 13.90
CA ILE A 38 -5.50 4.04 12.64
C ILE A 38 -4.11 4.65 12.82
N PRO A 39 -3.91 5.72 13.62
CA PRO A 39 -2.57 6.30 13.81
C PRO A 39 -1.52 5.30 14.28
N ASN A 40 -1.91 4.32 15.11
CA ASN A 40 -1.02 3.28 15.63
C ASN A 40 -0.77 2.16 14.59
N LEU A 41 -1.70 1.99 13.66
CA LEU A 41 -1.67 0.96 12.62
C LEU A 41 -1.01 1.43 11.32
N LEU A 42 -0.58 2.69 11.19
CA LEU A 42 -0.13 3.24 9.90
C LEU A 42 1.02 2.44 9.26
N HIS A 43 1.94 1.91 10.06
CA HIS A 43 3.04 1.08 9.58
C HIS A 43 2.59 -0.26 8.96
N GLU A 44 1.36 -0.69 9.24
CA GLU A 44 0.73 -1.88 8.66
C GLU A 44 -0.19 -1.57 7.48
N LEU A 45 -0.48 -0.28 7.24
CA LEU A 45 -1.46 0.18 6.25
C LEU A 45 -0.80 0.95 5.10
N ILE A 46 0.27 1.69 5.38
CA ILE A 46 0.88 2.66 4.49
C ILE A 46 2.33 2.25 4.18
N PRO A 47 2.75 2.28 2.90
CA PRO A 47 4.14 2.05 2.53
C PRO A 47 5.13 2.99 3.23
N ILE A 48 6.29 2.47 3.63
CA ILE A 48 7.28 3.20 4.42
C ILE A 48 7.85 4.44 3.72
N ASP A 49 7.90 4.42 2.39
CA ASP A 49 8.36 5.52 1.54
C ASP A 49 7.36 6.68 1.49
N VAL A 50 6.06 6.39 1.63
CA VAL A 50 5.00 7.41 1.55
C VAL A 50 4.45 7.85 2.91
N ILE A 51 4.66 7.07 3.98
CA ILE A 51 4.08 7.34 5.32
C ILE A 51 4.43 8.74 5.86
N LYS A 52 5.61 9.28 5.50
CA LYS A 52 6.10 10.58 5.94
C LYS A 52 5.49 11.78 5.20
N ILE A 53 4.71 11.55 4.14
CA ILE A 53 4.11 12.63 3.34
C ILE A 53 3.04 13.41 4.12
N GLN A 54 2.39 12.77 5.09
CA GLN A 54 1.35 13.38 5.92
C GLN A 54 1.52 12.99 7.38
N ASN A 55 0.99 13.81 8.28
CA ASN A 55 0.96 13.43 9.70
C ASN A 55 -0.10 12.33 9.96
N PRO A 56 -0.01 11.61 11.09
CA PRO A 56 -0.92 10.50 11.36
C PRO A 56 -2.41 10.85 11.38
N ASN A 57 -2.75 12.08 11.78
CA ASN A 57 -4.14 12.54 11.84
C ASN A 57 -4.72 12.83 10.45
N GLU A 58 -3.91 13.35 9.53
CA GLU A 58 -4.28 13.53 8.12
C GLU A 58 -4.50 12.20 7.42
N TRP A 59 -3.58 11.24 7.63
CA TRP A 59 -3.76 9.87 7.16
C TRP A 59 -5.07 9.27 7.66
N LYS A 60 -5.33 9.37 8.97
CA LYS A 60 -6.57 8.88 9.58
C LYS A 60 -7.80 9.48 8.88
N LYS A 61 -7.85 10.81 8.70
CA LYS A 61 -8.98 11.48 8.02
C LYS A 61 -9.17 10.96 6.60
N ALA A 62 -8.09 10.86 5.82
CA ALA A 62 -8.17 10.40 4.43
C ALA A 62 -8.63 8.93 4.32
N ILE A 63 -8.07 8.06 5.17
CA ILE A 63 -8.41 6.63 5.21
C ILE A 63 -9.87 6.41 5.63
N ILE A 64 -10.36 7.15 6.65
CA ILE A 64 -11.77 7.08 7.07
C ILE A 64 -12.70 7.49 5.92
N THR A 65 -12.37 8.58 5.22
CA THR A 65 -13.17 9.03 4.07
C THR A 65 -13.24 7.95 2.98
N ALA A 66 -12.10 7.34 2.62
CA ALA A 66 -12.08 6.26 1.64
C ALA A 66 -12.81 4.99 2.14
N HIS A 67 -12.66 4.63 3.40
CA HIS A 67 -13.33 3.47 3.99
C HIS A 67 -14.85 3.62 4.00
N ASN A 68 -15.36 4.83 4.23
CA ASN A 68 -16.79 5.13 4.15
C ASN A 68 -17.33 5.10 2.71
N GLN A 69 -16.50 5.38 1.70
CA GLN A 69 -16.89 5.26 0.29
C GLN A 69 -17.07 3.81 -0.14
N GLU A 70 -16.41 2.86 0.54
CA GLU A 70 -16.54 1.42 0.29
C GLU A 70 -17.59 0.75 1.20
N ASN A 71 -18.60 1.50 1.64
CA ASN A 71 -19.66 0.95 2.49
C ASN A 71 -20.45 -0.16 1.77
N GLY A 72 -20.78 -1.25 2.48
CA GLY A 72 -21.42 -2.43 1.90
C GLY A 72 -20.49 -3.38 1.11
N VAL A 73 -19.20 -3.06 0.96
CA VAL A 73 -18.22 -4.01 0.42
C VAL A 73 -17.88 -5.04 1.50
N ASN A 74 -18.16 -6.32 1.25
CA ASN A 74 -17.78 -7.39 2.17
C ASN A 74 -16.26 -7.68 2.12
N CYS A 75 -15.75 -8.44 3.09
CA CYS A 75 -14.31 -8.72 3.21
C CYS A 75 -13.72 -9.39 1.96
N GLU A 76 -14.47 -10.27 1.28
CA GLU A 76 -13.99 -10.97 0.08
C GLU A 76 -13.87 -10.02 -1.11
N ASN A 77 -14.88 -9.20 -1.34
CA ASN A 77 -14.88 -8.18 -2.39
C ASN A 77 -13.79 -7.13 -2.13
N ALA A 78 -13.51 -6.79 -0.87
CA ALA A 78 -12.39 -5.91 -0.53
C ALA A 78 -11.03 -6.53 -0.89
N LYS A 79 -10.81 -7.83 -0.62
CA LYS A 79 -9.59 -8.53 -1.08
C LYS A 79 -9.46 -8.51 -2.60
N ILE A 80 -10.56 -8.77 -3.32
CA ILE A 80 -10.57 -8.78 -4.78
C ILE A 80 -10.30 -7.37 -5.32
N SER A 81 -10.93 -6.35 -4.78
CA SER A 81 -10.73 -4.94 -5.17
C SER A 81 -9.30 -4.49 -4.92
N PHE A 82 -8.69 -4.87 -3.79
CA PHE A 82 -7.27 -4.64 -3.52
C PHE A 82 -6.40 -5.26 -4.61
N LEU A 83 -6.59 -6.54 -4.93
CA LEU A 83 -5.80 -7.24 -5.94
C LEU A 83 -6.00 -6.65 -7.34
N LYS A 84 -7.25 -6.36 -7.74
CA LYS A 84 -7.56 -5.71 -9.03
C LYS A 84 -6.91 -4.34 -9.17
N PHE A 85 -6.74 -3.62 -8.06
CA PHE A 85 -6.07 -2.33 -8.05
C PHE A 85 -4.57 -2.49 -8.30
N VAL A 86 -3.89 -3.28 -7.47
CA VAL A 86 -2.43 -3.45 -7.57
C VAL A 86 -1.99 -4.28 -8.78
N TYR A 87 -2.87 -5.10 -9.36
CA TYR A 87 -2.59 -5.86 -10.58
C TYR A 87 -2.22 -4.98 -11.78
N LYS A 88 -2.66 -3.71 -11.77
CA LYS A 88 -2.34 -2.74 -12.82
C LYS A 88 -0.88 -2.26 -12.76
N TRP A 89 -0.19 -2.50 -11.66
CA TRP A 89 1.20 -2.08 -11.51
C TRP A 89 2.15 -3.01 -12.27
N PRO A 90 3.16 -2.47 -12.98
CA PRO A 90 4.11 -3.28 -13.73
C PRO A 90 4.97 -4.18 -12.84
N THR A 91 5.04 -3.89 -11.54
CA THR A 91 5.77 -4.66 -10.53
C THR A 91 4.87 -5.61 -9.73
N PHE A 92 3.61 -5.80 -10.15
CA PHE A 92 2.74 -6.79 -9.53
C PHE A 92 3.31 -8.20 -9.73
N GLY A 93 3.25 -9.02 -8.67
CA GLY A 93 3.75 -10.39 -8.71
C GLY A 93 5.28 -10.51 -8.77
N SER A 94 6.03 -9.42 -8.58
CA SER A 94 7.50 -9.45 -8.63
C SER A 94 8.15 -10.07 -7.40
N ALA A 95 9.26 -10.78 -7.61
CA ALA A 95 10.31 -10.92 -6.61
C ALA A 95 11.23 -9.69 -6.69
N PHE A 96 11.64 -9.14 -5.54
CA PHE A 96 12.46 -7.92 -5.47
C PHE A 96 13.82 -8.21 -4.84
N PHE A 97 14.86 -7.59 -5.36
CA PHE A 97 16.24 -7.74 -4.92
C PHE A 97 16.89 -6.37 -4.81
N GLU A 98 17.40 -6.04 -3.63
CA GLU A 98 18.26 -4.87 -3.41
C GLU A 98 19.69 -5.29 -3.76
N VAL A 99 20.29 -4.64 -4.75
CA VAL A 99 21.61 -5.01 -5.27
C VAL A 99 22.51 -3.79 -5.36
N LYS A 100 23.82 -4.05 -5.30
CA LYS A 100 24.85 -3.08 -5.67
C LYS A 100 25.44 -3.47 -7.03
N GLN A 101 25.47 -2.53 -7.97
CA GLN A 101 25.96 -2.71 -9.33
C GLN A 101 27.15 -1.79 -9.62
N ASN A 102 28.10 -2.28 -10.42
CA ASN A 102 29.32 -1.55 -10.80
C ASN A 102 29.51 -1.50 -12.34
N GLY A 103 28.46 -1.79 -13.11
CA GLY A 103 28.53 -1.96 -14.56
C GLY A 103 28.20 -0.69 -15.34
N ASP A 104 26.96 -0.20 -15.20
CA ASP A 104 26.46 0.93 -16.00
C ASP A 104 26.49 2.22 -15.18
N THR A 105 27.28 3.19 -15.66
CA THR A 105 27.45 4.50 -15.02
C THR A 105 26.23 5.41 -15.15
N ASN A 106 25.27 5.08 -16.02
CA ASN A 106 24.02 5.83 -16.15
C ASN A 106 23.02 5.53 -15.03
N PHE A 107 23.21 4.41 -14.31
CA PHE A 107 22.36 4.02 -13.19
C PHE A 107 23.07 4.22 -11.84
N PRO A 108 22.32 4.48 -10.75
CA PRO A 108 22.87 4.46 -9.41
C PRO A 108 23.57 3.13 -9.05
N GLU A 109 24.51 3.16 -8.11
CA GLU A 109 25.15 1.95 -7.60
C GLU A 109 24.15 1.02 -6.89
N HIS A 110 23.21 1.57 -6.12
CA HIS A 110 22.22 0.79 -5.39
C HIS A 110 20.91 0.76 -6.17
N LEU A 111 20.49 -0.42 -6.59
CA LEU A 111 19.27 -0.63 -7.37
C LEU A 111 18.32 -1.60 -6.68
N LEU A 112 17.03 -1.43 -6.97
CA LEU A 112 15.98 -2.40 -6.66
C LEU A 112 15.57 -3.09 -7.96
N ILE A 113 15.92 -4.36 -8.10
CA ILE A 113 15.56 -5.18 -9.25
C ILE A 113 14.26 -5.92 -8.96
N ALA A 114 13.35 -5.92 -9.92
CA ALA A 114 12.09 -6.67 -9.87
C ALA A 114 12.07 -7.74 -10.96
N ILE A 115 11.90 -9.01 -10.60
CA ILE A 115 11.74 -10.14 -11.52
C ILE A 115 10.27 -10.56 -11.51
N ASN A 116 9.60 -10.50 -12.66
CA ASN A 116 8.21 -10.96 -12.83
C ASN A 116 8.00 -11.55 -14.23
N LYS A 117 6.74 -11.62 -14.68
CA LYS A 117 6.37 -12.21 -15.98
C LYS A 117 6.76 -11.38 -17.20
N ASN A 118 7.13 -10.11 -17.01
CA ASN A 118 7.45 -9.17 -18.08
C ASN A 118 8.94 -9.20 -18.41
#